data_AF-A0A6G8FZ95-F1
#
_entry.id   AF-A0A6G8FZ95-F1
#
_cell.length_a   1.000
_cell.length_b   1.000
_cell.length_c   1.000
_cell.angle_alpha   90.00
_cell.angle_beta   90.00
_cell.angle_gamma   90.00
#
_symmetry.space_group_name_H-M   'P 1'
#
loop_
_entity.id
_entity.type
_entity.pdbx_description
1 polymer ?
#
loop_
_entity_poly.entity_id
_entity_poly.type
_entity_poly.pdbx_seq_one_letter_code
_entity_poly.pdbx_strand_id
1 'polypeptide(L)'
;MALFSGQRTELVLSVTVVLVYLSYRSATDPSGRRWVGRRLLWVAAGAIPVVLGLLALVGRTRTLQARQAEGLFGPLWDTVYAQSSSLEVIGYGYVYRAQVPDHLYSLGHLVDLLGRRLPGLVGLGDGALSGQSVERAEQSGLFGQLISYRVLGGEYLKGRGIGSSYVAELWADAGYVGVLVGSIVLGVVLWQLTVGLHRSWEVRLLCLLLAREVVLAPRSGYSQFVVEAFTASSLAGIGLVLLGALAVRRWVQPVAAPRRADRPLRVAR
;
A
#
# COMPACT_ATOMS: atom_id res chain seq x y z
N MET A 1 4.58 16.19 9.22
CA MET A 1 5.33 16.59 8.00
C MET A 1 4.71 16.04 6.70
N ALA A 2 3.96 14.93 6.71
CA ALA A 2 3.33 14.37 5.50
C ALA A 2 2.22 15.24 4.86
N LEU A 3 1.36 15.90 5.67
CA LEU A 3 0.20 16.66 5.18
C LEU A 3 0.56 17.79 4.19
N PHE A 4 1.68 18.47 4.40
CA PHE A 4 2.14 19.54 3.52
C PHE A 4 2.96 19.05 2.31
N SER A 5 3.44 17.80 2.32
CA SER A 5 4.33 17.27 1.26
C SER A 5 3.61 16.75 0.01
N GLY A 6 2.28 16.69 0.01
CA GLY A 6 1.51 16.25 -1.17
C GLY A 6 1.42 14.74 -1.35
N GLN A 7 1.87 13.96 -0.37
CA GLN A 7 1.75 12.50 -0.36
C GLN A 7 0.35 12.07 0.11
N ARG A 8 -0.63 12.27 -0.78
CA ARG A 8 -2.05 11.89 -0.57
C ARG A 8 -2.20 10.40 -0.20
N THR A 9 -1.31 9.57 -0.73
CA THR A 9 -1.29 8.12 -0.50
C THR A 9 -0.96 7.77 0.94
N GLU A 10 -0.04 8.46 1.62
CA GLU A 10 0.35 8.13 3.00
C GLU A 10 -0.77 8.34 4.02
N LEU A 11 -1.60 9.38 3.84
CA LEU A 11 -2.73 9.66 4.72
C LEU A 11 -3.81 8.57 4.55
N VAL A 12 -4.16 8.25 3.30
CA VAL A 12 -5.12 7.17 3.00
C VAL A 12 -4.60 5.85 3.56
N LEU A 13 -3.32 5.57 3.37
CA LEU A 13 -2.68 4.35 3.83
C LEU A 13 -2.70 4.24 5.37
N SER A 14 -2.49 5.35 6.09
CA SER A 14 -2.60 5.40 7.55
C SER A 14 -4.03 5.13 8.03
N VAL A 15 -5.02 5.72 7.36
CA VAL A 15 -6.45 5.47 7.66
C VAL A 15 -6.83 4.02 7.36
N THR A 16 -6.38 3.46 6.24
CA THR A 16 -6.62 2.06 5.86
C THR A 16 -6.06 1.10 6.90
N VAL A 17 -4.84 1.33 7.40
CA VAL A 17 -4.26 0.49 8.48
C VAL A 17 -5.13 0.52 9.73
N VAL A 18 -5.57 1.70 10.16
CA VAL A 18 -6.45 1.84 11.32
C VAL A 18 -7.76 1.09 11.08
N LEU A 19 -8.37 1.21 9.90
CA LEU A 19 -9.60 0.50 9.55
C LEU A 19 -9.41 -1.02 9.51
N VAL A 20 -8.33 -1.52 8.91
CA VAL A 20 -8.00 -2.96 8.86
C VAL A 20 -7.76 -3.48 10.28
N TYR A 21 -7.01 -2.76 11.10
CA TYR A 21 -6.77 -3.12 12.49
C TYR A 21 -8.05 -3.13 13.33
N LEU A 22 -8.88 -2.10 13.22
CA LEU A 22 -10.16 -2.03 13.94
C LEU A 22 -11.11 -3.14 13.49
N SER A 23 -11.16 -3.44 12.20
CA SER A 23 -11.94 -4.55 11.65
C SER A 23 -11.45 -5.90 12.18
N TYR A 24 -10.14 -6.13 12.14
CA TYR A 24 -9.52 -7.35 12.66
C TYR A 24 -9.75 -7.51 14.16
N ARG A 25 -9.53 -6.45 14.95
CA ARG A 25 -9.71 -6.44 16.41
C ARG A 25 -11.17 -6.66 16.79
N SER A 26 -12.10 -6.06 16.06
CA SER A 26 -13.53 -6.25 16.27
C SER A 26 -14.00 -7.66 15.93
N ALA A 27 -13.30 -8.38 15.03
CA ALA A 27 -13.60 -9.77 14.69
C ALA A 27 -13.00 -10.79 15.70
N THR A 28 -11.92 -10.41 16.39
CA THR A 28 -11.17 -11.30 17.31
C THR A 28 -11.40 -10.98 18.79
N ASP A 29 -12.27 -10.03 19.15
CA ASP A 29 -12.48 -9.66 20.54
C ASP A 29 -13.33 -10.71 21.29
N PRO A 30 -12.82 -11.35 22.37
CA PRO A 30 -13.56 -12.37 23.12
C PRO A 30 -14.80 -11.83 23.85
N SER A 31 -14.90 -10.50 23.99
CA SER A 31 -15.93 -9.80 24.73
C SER A 31 -17.23 -9.59 23.93
N GLY A 32 -17.27 -9.93 22.64
CA GLY A 32 -18.43 -9.74 21.76
C GLY A 32 -18.81 -8.27 21.52
N ARG A 33 -18.05 -7.30 22.04
CA ARG A 33 -18.27 -5.87 21.80
C ARG A 33 -17.84 -5.51 20.39
N ARG A 34 -18.78 -5.01 19.59
CA ARG A 34 -18.49 -4.39 18.30
C ARG A 34 -17.85 -3.02 18.54
N TRP A 35 -16.54 -2.93 18.35
CA TRP A 35 -15.82 -1.65 18.42
C TRP A 35 -16.20 -0.72 17.27
N VAL A 36 -16.56 -1.29 16.11
CA VAL A 36 -17.16 -0.55 15.00
C VAL A 36 -18.68 -0.50 15.20
N GLY A 37 -19.16 0.54 15.89
CA GLY A 37 -20.59 0.80 16.03
C GLY A 37 -21.19 1.44 14.77
N ARG A 38 -22.51 1.27 14.54
CA ARG A 38 -23.25 1.96 13.45
C ARG A 38 -23.04 3.48 13.47
N ARG A 39 -22.89 4.09 14.65
CA ARG A 39 -22.58 5.52 14.79
C ARG A 39 -21.22 5.89 14.21
N LEU A 40 -20.18 5.07 14.44
CA LEU A 40 -18.85 5.30 13.88
C LEU A 40 -18.87 5.18 12.35
N LEU A 41 -19.62 4.22 11.80
CA LEU A 41 -19.81 4.07 10.36
C LEU A 41 -20.48 5.29 9.73
N TRP A 42 -21.53 5.83 10.35
CA TRP A 42 -22.19 7.06 9.85
C TRP A 42 -21.29 8.30 9.96
N VAL A 43 -20.53 8.44 11.05
CA VAL A 43 -19.54 9.52 11.19
C VAL A 43 -18.44 9.39 10.14
N ALA A 44 -17.93 8.18 9.91
CA ALA A 44 -16.94 7.92 8.87
C ALA A 44 -17.50 8.20 7.47
N ALA A 45 -18.73 7.78 7.18
CA ALA A 45 -19.40 8.04 5.91
C ALA A 45 -19.61 9.54 5.67
N GLY A 46 -19.96 10.31 6.71
CA GLY A 46 -20.06 11.77 6.63
C GLY A 46 -18.71 12.48 6.53
N ALA A 47 -17.64 11.91 7.10
CA ALA A 47 -16.29 12.46 7.03
C ALA A 47 -15.65 12.30 5.64
N ILE A 48 -15.96 11.23 4.91
CA ILE A 48 -15.42 10.96 3.56
C ILE A 48 -15.61 12.16 2.60
N PRO A 49 -16.83 12.68 2.35
CA PRO A 49 -17.02 13.80 1.42
C PRO A 49 -16.32 15.09 1.88
N VAL A 50 -16.24 15.33 3.19
CA VAL A 50 -15.52 16.48 3.75
C VAL A 50 -14.02 16.36 3.48
N VAL A 51 -13.44 15.18 3.73
CA VAL A 51 -12.01 14.90 3.46
C VAL A 51 -11.72 14.99 1.97
N LEU A 52 -12.58 14.44 1.11
CA LEU A 52 -12.45 14.55 -0.35
C LEU A 52 -12.48 16.03 -0.80
N GLY A 53 -13.42 16.83 -0.29
CA GLY A 53 -13.51 18.26 -0.61
C GLY A 53 -12.27 19.05 -0.20
N LEU A 54 -11.72 18.80 1.00
CA LEU A 54 -10.47 19.41 1.46
C LEU A 54 -9.28 19.00 0.58
N LEU A 55 -9.19 17.72 0.22
CA LEU A 55 -8.13 17.21 -0.66
C LEU A 55 -8.21 17.82 -2.06
N ALA A 56 -9.42 18.04 -2.58
CA ALA A 56 -9.64 18.71 -3.85
C ALA A 56 -9.13 20.15 -3.83
N LEU A 57 -9.43 20.90 -2.76
CA LEU A 57 -8.99 22.28 -2.57
C LEU A 57 -7.46 22.39 -2.54
N VAL A 58 -6.80 21.51 -1.78
CA VAL A 58 -5.33 21.42 -1.73
C VAL A 58 -4.73 20.96 -3.07
N GLY A 59 -5.48 20.21 -3.87
CA GLY A 59 -5.07 19.84 -5.21
C GLY A 59 -5.05 21.01 -6.18
N ARG A 60 -6.09 21.87 -6.13
CA ARG A 60 -6.22 23.04 -7.00
C ARG A 60 -5.10 24.06 -6.81
N THR A 61 -4.56 24.20 -5.60
CA THR A 61 -3.45 25.12 -5.33
C THR A 61 -2.10 24.64 -5.88
N ARG A 62 -1.99 23.38 -6.34
CA ARG A 62 -0.74 22.78 -6.84
C ARG A 62 -0.71 22.51 -8.34
N THR A 63 -1.86 22.28 -8.97
CA THR A 63 -1.96 22.03 -10.41
C THR A 63 -2.51 23.26 -11.14
N LEU A 64 -1.66 23.97 -11.87
CA LEU A 64 -2.03 25.11 -12.75
C LEU A 64 -2.88 24.70 -13.97
N GLN A 65 -3.15 23.41 -14.14
CA GLN A 65 -4.13 22.88 -15.09
C GLN A 65 -5.34 22.34 -14.32
N ALA A 66 -6.11 23.23 -13.72
CA ALA A 66 -7.47 22.89 -13.33
C ALA A 66 -8.31 22.88 -14.62
N ARG A 67 -8.66 21.70 -15.13
CA ARG A 67 -9.95 21.59 -15.83
C ARG A 67 -10.97 21.99 -14.77
N GLN A 68 -11.47 23.21 -14.86
CA GLN A 68 -12.44 23.72 -13.91
C GLN A 68 -13.75 23.00 -14.20
N ALA A 69 -14.01 21.88 -13.51
CA ALA A 69 -15.38 21.42 -13.39
C ALA A 69 -16.15 22.53 -12.65
N GLU A 70 -16.97 23.27 -13.39
CA GLU A 70 -17.75 24.39 -12.87
C GLU A 70 -18.86 23.86 -11.94
N GLY A 71 -19.05 24.48 -10.78
CA GLY A 71 -20.13 24.18 -9.83
C GLY A 71 -19.70 23.58 -8.48
N LEU A 72 -20.67 23.47 -7.55
CA LEU A 72 -20.47 23.02 -6.15
C LEU A 72 -19.88 21.60 -6.05
N PHE A 73 -20.19 20.73 -7.01
CA PHE A 73 -19.70 19.35 -7.08
C PHE A 73 -18.42 19.18 -7.91
N GLY A 74 -17.91 20.24 -8.53
CA GLY A 74 -16.66 20.21 -9.31
C GLY A 74 -15.47 19.61 -8.55
N PRO A 75 -15.19 20.00 -7.29
CA PRO A 75 -14.10 19.42 -6.51
C PRO A 75 -14.24 17.92 -6.26
N LEU A 76 -15.48 17.43 -6.09
CA LEU A 76 -15.76 16.01 -5.94
C LEU A 76 -15.42 15.26 -7.24
N TRP A 77 -15.84 15.79 -8.39
CA TRP A 77 -15.48 15.21 -9.69
C TRP A 77 -13.99 15.24 -9.98
N ASP A 78 -13.30 16.32 -9.66
CA ASP A 78 -11.84 16.40 -9.78
C ASP A 78 -11.16 15.29 -8.95
N THR A 79 -11.67 14.99 -7.75
CA THR A 79 -11.11 13.90 -6.93
C THR A 79 -11.40 12.52 -7.48
N VAL A 80 -12.62 12.25 -7.92
CA VAL A 80 -12.98 10.95 -8.53
C VAL A 80 -12.13 10.70 -9.77
N TYR A 81 -11.99 11.72 -10.63
CA TYR A 81 -11.19 11.65 -11.84
C TYR A 81 -9.69 11.47 -11.53
N ALA A 82 -9.17 12.17 -10.52
CA ALA A 82 -7.79 11.97 -10.09
C ALA A 82 -7.52 10.55 -9.56
N GLN A 83 -8.52 9.90 -8.95
CA GLN A 83 -8.41 8.51 -8.50
C GLN A 83 -8.56 7.49 -9.65
N SER A 84 -9.24 7.83 -10.75
CA SER A 84 -9.38 6.95 -11.93
C SER A 84 -8.15 6.92 -12.83
N SER A 85 -7.08 7.66 -12.49
CA SER A 85 -5.80 7.66 -13.23
C SER A 85 -5.24 6.25 -13.50
N SER A 86 -5.44 5.28 -12.62
CA SER A 86 -5.02 3.89 -12.86
C SER A 86 -5.73 3.21 -14.03
N LEU A 87 -6.98 3.59 -14.35
CA LEU A 87 -7.69 3.08 -15.53
C LEU A 87 -7.13 3.70 -16.81
N GLU A 88 -6.75 4.98 -16.76
CA GLU A 88 -6.08 5.65 -17.90
C GLU A 88 -4.75 4.96 -18.22
N VAL A 89 -4.00 4.52 -17.21
CA VAL A 89 -2.75 3.76 -17.40
C VAL A 89 -2.98 2.47 -18.20
N ILE A 90 -4.08 1.75 -17.98
CA ILE A 90 -4.43 0.57 -18.78
C ILE A 90 -4.66 0.96 -20.25
N GLY A 91 -5.41 2.05 -20.48
CA GLY A 91 -5.65 2.59 -21.81
C GLY A 91 -4.37 3.03 -22.51
N TYR A 92 -3.50 3.77 -21.82
CA TYR A 92 -2.20 4.18 -22.35
C TYR A 92 -1.29 2.98 -22.61
N GLY A 93 -1.30 1.97 -21.75
CA GLY A 93 -0.58 0.72 -21.97
C GLY A 93 -0.98 0.05 -23.29
N TYR A 94 -2.26 0.06 -23.62
CA TYR A 94 -2.75 -0.46 -24.90
C TYR A 94 -2.36 0.44 -26.09
N VAL A 95 -2.51 1.76 -25.97
CA VAL A 95 -2.21 2.73 -27.03
C VAL A 95 -0.72 2.73 -27.39
N TYR A 96 0.16 2.71 -26.38
CA TYR A 96 1.61 2.76 -26.57
C TYR A 96 2.26 1.39 -26.73
N ARG A 97 1.48 0.29 -26.81
CA ARG A 97 1.98 -1.09 -26.84
C ARG A 97 3.12 -1.36 -27.84
N ALA A 98 3.10 -0.73 -29.00
CA ALA A 98 4.11 -0.92 -30.05
C ALA A 98 5.45 -0.23 -29.75
N GLN A 99 5.47 0.65 -28.75
CA GLN A 99 6.61 1.45 -28.35
C GLN A 99 7.12 1.07 -26.96
N VAL A 100 6.50 0.08 -26.32
CA VAL A 100 6.91 -0.47 -25.02
C VAL A 100 8.05 -1.46 -25.29
N PRO A 101 9.25 -1.22 -24.76
CA PRO A 101 10.36 -2.18 -24.89
C PRO A 101 10.01 -3.52 -24.22
N ASP A 102 10.62 -4.61 -24.69
CA ASP A 102 10.43 -5.92 -24.07
C ASP A 102 11.16 -5.98 -22.71
N HIS A 103 10.38 -5.79 -21.64
CA HIS A 103 10.82 -5.92 -20.26
C HIS A 103 9.78 -6.70 -19.45
N LEU A 104 10.22 -7.26 -18.32
CA LEU A 104 9.33 -7.92 -17.37
C LEU A 104 8.77 -6.87 -16.40
N TYR A 105 7.63 -6.28 -16.75
CA TYR A 105 7.05 -5.16 -16.02
C TYR A 105 6.39 -5.57 -14.72
N SER A 106 5.71 -6.71 -14.69
CA SER A 106 5.01 -7.22 -13.49
C SER A 106 5.97 -7.49 -12.33
N LEU A 107 7.19 -7.95 -12.62
CA LEU A 107 8.27 -8.15 -11.64
C LEU A 107 9.30 -7.01 -11.65
N GLY A 108 9.08 -5.95 -12.42
CA GLY A 108 10.03 -4.86 -12.60
C GLY A 108 10.42 -4.18 -11.30
N HIS A 109 9.49 -4.04 -10.35
CA HIS A 109 9.79 -3.50 -9.02
C HIS A 109 10.75 -4.40 -8.22
N LEU A 110 10.60 -5.72 -8.32
CA LEU A 110 11.51 -6.68 -7.65
C LEU A 110 12.88 -6.70 -8.32
N VAL A 111 12.92 -6.63 -9.65
CA VAL A 111 14.18 -6.57 -10.41
C VAL A 111 14.93 -5.26 -10.10
N ASP A 112 14.25 -4.12 -10.03
CA ASP A 112 14.84 -2.83 -9.61
C ASP A 112 15.38 -2.91 -8.17
N LEU A 113 14.63 -3.57 -7.26
CA LEU A 113 15.06 -3.78 -5.89
C LEU A 113 16.36 -4.61 -5.83
N LEU A 114 16.37 -5.78 -6.46
CA LEU A 114 17.49 -6.73 -6.40
C LEU A 114 18.71 -6.25 -7.19
N GLY A 115 18.50 -5.67 -8.37
CA GLY A 115 19.56 -5.30 -9.30
C GLY A 115 20.17 -3.93 -9.05
N ARG A 116 19.44 -2.98 -8.46
CA ARG A 116 19.91 -1.58 -8.30
C ARG A 116 19.85 -1.09 -6.87
N ARG A 117 18.71 -1.25 -6.20
CA ARG A 117 18.54 -0.67 -4.85
C ARG A 117 19.35 -1.39 -3.79
N LEU A 118 19.37 -2.73 -3.77
CA LEU A 118 20.15 -3.50 -2.81
C LEU A 118 21.67 -3.36 -3.03
N PRO A 119 22.21 -3.51 -4.26
CA PRO A 119 23.63 -3.28 -4.50
C PRO A 119 24.05 -1.83 -4.22
N GLY A 120 23.19 -0.86 -4.57
CA GLY A 120 23.42 0.56 -4.27
C GLY A 120 23.51 0.87 -2.77
N LEU A 121 22.81 0.13 -1.90
CA LEU A 121 22.89 0.28 -0.44
C LEU A 121 24.23 -0.20 0.13
N VAL A 122 24.88 -1.15 -0.54
CA VAL A 122 26.18 -1.72 -0.15
C VAL A 122 27.35 -1.06 -0.91
N GLY A 123 27.06 -0.07 -1.77
CA GLY A 123 28.07 0.63 -2.59
C GLY A 123 28.63 -0.21 -3.74
N LEU A 124 27.94 -1.29 -4.12
CA LEU A 124 28.35 -2.26 -5.15
C LEU A 124 27.57 -2.11 -6.48
N GLY A 125 26.73 -1.09 -6.62
CA GLY A 125 25.91 -0.89 -7.81
C GLY A 125 26.03 0.49 -8.43
N ASP A 126 25.75 0.58 -9.73
CA ASP A 126 25.45 1.85 -10.40
C ASP A 126 24.25 2.45 -9.66
N GLY A 127 24.49 3.53 -8.91
CA GLY A 127 23.56 4.07 -7.92
C GLY A 127 22.11 4.08 -8.40
N ALA A 128 21.17 3.71 -7.52
CA ALA A 128 19.75 3.57 -7.88
C ALA A 128 19.28 4.78 -8.71
N LEU A 129 18.83 4.53 -9.95
CA LEU A 129 18.34 5.58 -10.86
C LEU A 129 17.30 6.41 -10.09
N SER A 130 17.63 7.63 -9.70
CA SER A 130 16.79 8.42 -8.81
C SER A 130 16.17 9.59 -9.57
N GLY A 131 14.98 10.01 -9.14
CA GLY A 131 14.21 11.03 -9.84
C GLY A 131 13.46 10.52 -11.07
N GLN A 132 12.98 11.46 -11.89
CA GLN A 132 12.25 11.17 -13.13
C GLN A 132 13.15 11.55 -14.31
N SER A 133 13.92 10.57 -14.79
CA SER A 133 14.87 10.72 -15.88
C SER A 133 14.53 9.79 -17.03
N VAL A 134 15.01 10.10 -18.23
CA VAL A 134 14.78 9.29 -19.43
C VAL A 134 15.35 7.88 -19.24
N GLU A 135 16.53 7.78 -18.64
CA GLU A 135 17.21 6.51 -18.36
C GLU A 135 16.37 5.65 -17.41
N ARG A 136 15.76 6.24 -16.38
CA ARG A 136 14.86 5.51 -15.48
C ARG A 136 13.62 5.03 -16.21
N ALA A 137 13.00 5.87 -17.04
CA ALA A 137 11.79 5.49 -17.76
C ALA A 137 12.03 4.32 -18.73
N GLU A 138 13.15 4.34 -19.46
CA GLU A 138 13.42 3.35 -20.52
C GLU A 138 14.15 2.10 -19.99
N GLN A 139 15.01 2.21 -18.97
CA GLN A 139 15.87 1.08 -18.56
C GLN A 139 15.43 0.38 -17.27
N SER A 140 14.48 0.91 -16.49
CA SER A 140 14.12 0.33 -15.19
C SER A 140 13.14 -0.82 -15.22
N GLY A 141 12.48 -1.08 -16.35
CA GLY A 141 11.37 -2.02 -16.39
C GLY A 141 10.22 -1.61 -15.46
N LEU A 142 10.17 -0.36 -14.99
CA LEU A 142 9.06 0.17 -14.19
C LEU A 142 8.03 0.77 -15.14
N PHE A 143 6.94 0.04 -15.34
CA PHE A 143 5.90 0.40 -16.31
C PHE A 143 5.33 1.80 -16.08
N GLY A 144 5.07 2.15 -14.82
CA GLY A 144 4.57 3.48 -14.49
C GLY A 144 5.53 4.62 -14.84
N GLN A 145 6.85 4.39 -14.83
CA GLN A 145 7.84 5.40 -15.25
C GLN A 145 7.85 5.53 -16.78
N LEU A 146 7.84 4.39 -17.48
CA LEU A 146 7.80 4.35 -18.94
C LEU A 146 6.55 5.05 -19.49
N ILE A 147 5.36 4.64 -19.05
CA ILE A 147 4.10 5.22 -19.54
C ILE A 147 4.00 6.69 -19.15
N SER A 148 4.46 7.09 -17.97
CA SER A 148 4.51 8.50 -17.59
C SER A 148 5.39 9.30 -18.55
N TYR A 149 6.55 8.79 -18.93
CA TYR A 149 7.42 9.45 -19.90
C TYR A 149 6.79 9.52 -21.30
N ARG A 150 6.17 8.43 -21.77
CA ARG A 150 5.54 8.41 -23.11
C ARG A 150 4.33 9.33 -23.22
N VAL A 151 3.54 9.47 -22.15
CA VAL A 151 2.34 10.32 -22.15
C VAL A 151 2.66 11.79 -21.83
N LEU A 152 3.54 12.04 -20.86
CA LEU A 152 3.80 13.40 -20.34
C LEU A 152 5.03 14.06 -20.96
N GLY A 153 5.94 13.29 -21.57
CA GLY A 153 7.16 13.80 -22.19
C GLY A 153 7.98 14.67 -21.23
N GLY A 154 8.15 15.95 -21.57
CA GLY A 154 8.91 16.91 -20.75
C GLY A 154 8.32 17.16 -19.35
N GLU A 155 7.02 16.96 -19.14
CA GLU A 155 6.40 17.12 -17.82
C GLU A 155 6.79 15.99 -16.85
N TYR A 156 7.12 14.80 -17.38
CA TYR A 156 7.72 13.73 -16.56
C TYR A 156 9.09 14.15 -16.04
N LEU A 157 9.94 14.75 -16.87
CA LEU A 157 11.26 15.22 -16.42
C LEU A 157 11.17 16.32 -15.33
N LYS A 158 10.03 16.99 -15.22
CA LYS A 158 9.74 17.98 -14.17
C LYS A 158 9.19 17.38 -12.87
N GLY A 159 9.08 16.05 -12.78
CA GLY A 159 8.61 15.37 -11.56
C GLY A 159 7.14 14.91 -11.60
N ARG A 160 6.46 14.96 -12.75
CA ARG A 160 5.07 14.47 -12.88
C ARG A 160 4.99 12.99 -13.30
N GLY A 161 4.24 12.20 -12.54
CA GLY A 161 3.96 10.79 -12.88
C GLY A 161 2.46 10.49 -12.91
N ILE A 162 2.05 9.58 -13.79
CA ILE A 162 0.67 9.09 -13.91
C ILE A 162 0.42 7.90 -12.96
N GLY A 163 1.48 7.17 -12.61
CA GLY A 163 1.41 5.98 -11.75
C GLY A 163 1.46 4.69 -12.56
N SER A 164 1.11 3.57 -11.93
CA SER A 164 1.05 2.25 -12.57
C SER A 164 -0.31 1.58 -12.34
N SER A 165 -0.48 0.37 -12.86
CA SER A 165 -1.58 -0.54 -12.53
C SER A 165 -1.12 -1.97 -12.75
N TYR A 166 -1.37 -2.85 -11.77
CA TYR A 166 -0.99 -4.25 -11.89
C TYR A 166 -1.63 -4.93 -13.13
N VAL A 167 -2.85 -4.53 -13.50
CA VAL A 167 -3.53 -5.05 -14.69
C VAL A 167 -2.77 -4.65 -15.94
N ALA A 168 -2.31 -3.39 -16.01
CA ALA A 168 -1.56 -2.89 -17.16
C ALA A 168 -0.19 -3.59 -17.28
N GLU A 169 0.51 -3.81 -16.16
CA GLU A 169 1.79 -4.53 -16.14
C GLU A 169 1.66 -6.00 -16.55
N LEU A 170 0.67 -6.73 -15.98
CA LEU A 170 0.41 -8.11 -16.35
C LEU A 170 -0.03 -8.26 -17.81
N TRP A 171 -0.82 -7.30 -18.30
CA TRP A 171 -1.25 -7.28 -19.69
C TRP A 171 -0.09 -6.95 -20.65
N ALA A 172 0.80 -6.04 -20.27
CA ALA A 172 2.00 -5.74 -21.06
C ALA A 172 2.91 -6.98 -21.20
N ASP A 173 3.06 -7.77 -20.12
CA ASP A 173 3.93 -8.95 -20.13
C ASP A 173 3.33 -10.16 -20.86
N ALA A 174 2.05 -10.46 -20.63
CA ALA A 174 1.44 -11.71 -21.10
C ALA A 174 -0.05 -11.57 -21.51
N GLY A 175 -0.50 -10.35 -21.82
CA GLY A 175 -1.86 -10.07 -22.25
C GLY A 175 -2.92 -10.52 -21.23
N TYR A 176 -4.08 -10.96 -21.74
CA TYR A 176 -5.18 -11.40 -20.88
C TYR A 176 -4.84 -12.65 -20.04
N VAL A 177 -3.95 -13.53 -20.53
CA VAL A 177 -3.50 -14.71 -19.78
C VAL A 177 -2.68 -14.27 -18.57
N GLY A 178 -1.77 -13.30 -18.74
CA GLY A 178 -1.03 -12.68 -17.65
C GLY A 178 -1.93 -12.10 -16.58
N VAL A 179 -2.96 -11.34 -16.99
CA VAL A 179 -3.94 -10.76 -16.07
C VAL A 179 -4.69 -11.85 -15.29
N LEU A 180 -5.15 -12.90 -15.97
CA LEU A 180 -5.86 -14.01 -15.33
C LEU A 180 -4.98 -14.72 -14.30
N VAL A 181 -3.79 -15.15 -14.71
CA VAL A 181 -2.86 -15.89 -13.84
C VAL A 181 -2.40 -15.02 -12.68
N GLY A 182 -1.99 -13.77 -12.95
CA GLY A 182 -1.54 -12.85 -11.93
C GLY A 182 -2.64 -12.49 -10.92
N SER A 183 -3.90 -12.38 -11.35
CA SER A 183 -5.04 -12.17 -10.46
C SER A 183 -5.30 -13.38 -9.57
N ILE A 184 -5.17 -14.60 -10.10
CA ILE A 184 -5.26 -15.84 -9.31
C ILE A 184 -4.15 -15.86 -8.25
N VAL A 185 -2.91 -15.53 -8.63
CA VAL A 185 -1.77 -15.46 -7.70
C VAL A 185 -2.03 -14.42 -6.60
N LEU A 186 -2.53 -13.23 -6.93
CA LEU A 186 -2.91 -12.23 -5.92
C LEU A 186 -4.03 -12.76 -5.00
N GLY A 187 -4.99 -13.50 -5.54
CA GLY A 187 -6.02 -14.18 -4.74
C GLY A 187 -5.43 -15.19 -3.75
N VAL A 188 -4.46 -15.99 -4.19
CA VAL A 188 -3.72 -16.93 -3.32
C VAL A 188 -2.92 -16.16 -2.26
N VAL A 189 -2.25 -15.06 -2.61
CA VAL A 189 -1.52 -14.21 -1.64
C VAL A 189 -2.48 -13.69 -0.58
N LEU A 190 -3.64 -13.14 -0.97
CA LEU A 190 -4.68 -12.67 -0.06
C LEU A 190 -5.15 -13.78 0.89
N TRP A 191 -5.41 -14.98 0.35
CA TRP A 191 -5.79 -16.13 1.16
C TRP A 191 -4.71 -16.50 2.19
N GLN A 192 -3.45 -16.56 1.77
CA GLN A 192 -2.32 -16.85 2.67
C GLN A 192 -2.16 -15.78 3.75
N LEU A 193 -2.40 -14.50 3.45
CA LEU A 193 -2.39 -13.42 4.43
C LEU A 193 -3.48 -13.62 5.49
N THR A 194 -4.69 -14.02 5.09
CA THR A 194 -5.77 -14.30 6.05
C THR A 194 -5.45 -15.47 6.97
N VAL A 195 -4.86 -16.56 6.45
CA VAL A 195 -4.41 -17.70 7.26
C VAL A 195 -3.27 -17.29 8.20
N GLY A 196 -2.32 -16.50 7.71
CA GLY A 196 -1.15 -16.04 8.47
C GLY A 196 -1.50 -15.15 9.67
N LEU A 197 -2.60 -14.39 9.60
CA LEU A 197 -3.10 -13.60 10.74
C LEU A 197 -3.40 -14.45 11.97
N HIS A 198 -3.78 -15.72 11.82
CA HIS A 198 -4.09 -16.62 12.93
C HIS A 198 -2.88 -17.40 13.48
N ARG A 199 -1.68 -17.18 12.92
CA ARG A 199 -0.44 -17.85 13.37
C ARG A 199 0.20 -17.10 14.54
N SER A 200 1.52 -17.28 14.69
CA SER A 200 2.31 -16.60 15.72
C SER A 200 2.26 -15.08 15.57
N TRP A 201 2.64 -14.35 16.62
CA TRP A 201 2.51 -12.90 16.65
C TRP A 201 3.45 -12.21 15.63
N GLU A 202 4.59 -12.81 15.30
CA GLU A 202 5.53 -12.33 14.29
C GLU A 202 4.93 -12.43 12.88
N VAL A 203 4.36 -13.60 12.56
CA VAL A 203 3.70 -13.83 11.27
C VAL A 203 2.48 -12.91 11.14
N ARG A 204 1.73 -12.72 12.22
CA ARG A 204 0.60 -11.79 12.24
C ARG A 204 1.02 -10.35 11.96
N LEU A 205 2.12 -9.89 12.55
CA LEU A 205 2.67 -8.56 12.28
C LEU A 205 3.06 -8.42 10.81
N LEU A 206 3.78 -9.40 10.26
CA LEU A 206 4.18 -9.42 8.85
C LEU A 206 2.96 -9.42 7.91
N CYS A 207 1.94 -10.24 8.20
CA CYS A 207 0.72 -10.31 7.41
C CYS A 207 -0.07 -8.99 7.44
N LEU A 208 -0.12 -8.28 8.57
CA LEU A 208 -0.77 -6.96 8.64
C LEU A 208 -0.04 -5.91 7.78
N LEU A 209 1.29 -5.97 7.74
CA LEU A 209 2.10 -5.08 6.91
C LEU A 209 1.92 -5.36 5.42
N LEU A 210 1.93 -6.63 5.02
CA LEU A 210 1.67 -7.01 3.63
C LEU A 210 0.23 -6.72 3.21
N ALA A 211 -0.76 -6.98 4.08
CA ALA A 211 -2.17 -6.73 3.78
C ALA A 211 -2.44 -5.25 3.48
N ARG A 212 -1.75 -4.34 4.18
CA ARG A 212 -1.81 -2.90 3.94
C ARG A 212 -1.44 -2.55 2.49
N GLU A 213 -0.31 -3.07 2.01
CA GLU A 213 0.19 -2.75 0.67
C GLU A 213 -0.58 -3.50 -0.43
N VAL A 214 -1.04 -4.72 -0.16
CA VAL A 214 -1.85 -5.50 -1.10
C VAL A 214 -3.21 -4.83 -1.38
N VAL A 215 -3.80 -4.13 -0.40
CA VAL A 215 -5.04 -3.35 -0.63
C VAL A 215 -4.82 -2.23 -1.66
N LEU A 216 -3.58 -1.74 -1.83
CA LEU A 216 -3.22 -0.77 -2.86
C LEU A 216 -2.85 -1.39 -4.20
N ALA A 217 -2.67 -2.72 -4.28
CA ALA A 217 -2.27 -3.44 -5.51
C ALA A 217 -3.09 -3.08 -6.76
N PRO A 218 -4.43 -2.85 -6.70
CA PRO A 218 -5.20 -2.44 -7.88
C PRO A 218 -4.70 -1.14 -8.54
N ARG A 219 -4.09 -0.25 -7.75
CA ARG A 219 -3.59 1.07 -8.16
C ARG A 219 -2.07 1.10 -8.32
N SER A 220 -1.34 0.19 -7.71
CA SER A 220 0.12 0.12 -7.80
C SER A 220 0.58 -0.92 -8.83
N GLY A 221 1.89 -1.03 -9.05
CA GLY A 221 2.46 -2.10 -9.86
C GLY A 221 2.26 -3.48 -9.21
N TYR A 222 2.30 -4.53 -10.03
CA TYR A 222 1.97 -5.89 -9.61
C TYR A 222 2.84 -6.39 -8.46
N SER A 223 4.16 -6.20 -8.55
CA SER A 223 5.11 -6.60 -7.50
C SER A 223 5.45 -5.50 -6.51
N GLN A 224 4.85 -4.31 -6.64
CA GLN A 224 5.17 -3.14 -5.82
C GLN A 224 4.83 -3.37 -4.34
N PHE A 225 3.75 -4.10 -4.03
CA PHE A 225 3.34 -4.37 -2.65
C PHE A 225 4.41 -5.12 -1.84
N VAL A 226 5.21 -5.98 -2.48
CA VAL A 226 6.31 -6.70 -1.83
C VAL A 226 7.43 -5.71 -1.50
N VAL A 227 7.82 -4.88 -2.46
CA VAL A 227 8.92 -3.91 -2.27
C VAL A 227 8.57 -2.86 -1.21
N GLU A 228 7.33 -2.38 -1.19
CA GLU A 228 6.86 -1.39 -0.21
C GLU A 228 6.79 -1.98 1.21
N ALA A 229 6.41 -3.25 1.34
CA ALA A 229 6.42 -3.95 2.63
C ALA A 229 7.83 -4.05 3.23
N PHE A 230 8.87 -4.15 2.40
CA PHE A 230 10.29 -4.26 2.83
C PHE A 230 11.10 -2.97 2.68
N THR A 231 10.45 -1.82 2.54
CA THR A 231 11.16 -0.53 2.47
C THR A 231 11.78 -0.16 3.82
N ALA A 232 12.87 0.62 3.83
CA ALA A 232 13.58 1.03 5.05
C ALA A 232 12.65 1.64 6.12
N SER A 233 11.67 2.44 5.72
CA SER A 233 10.65 3.01 6.62
C SER A 233 9.78 1.93 7.27
N SER A 234 9.34 0.94 6.49
CA SER A 234 8.55 -0.19 6.96
C SER A 234 9.35 -1.06 7.93
N LEU A 235 10.63 -1.33 7.61
CA LEU A 235 11.57 -2.05 8.46
C LEU A 235 11.87 -1.32 9.77
N ALA A 236 12.08 0.01 9.72
CA ALA A 236 12.25 0.84 10.91
C ALA A 236 10.98 0.82 11.79
N GLY A 237 9.80 0.87 11.18
CA GLY A 237 8.52 0.71 11.87
C GLY A 237 8.40 -0.65 12.57
N ILE A 238 8.76 -1.73 11.90
CA ILE A 238 8.83 -3.07 12.50
C ILE A 238 9.79 -3.07 13.69
N GLY A 239 11.00 -2.54 13.51
CA GLY A 239 12.00 -2.44 14.58
C GLY A 239 11.47 -1.72 15.82
N LEU A 240 10.78 -0.59 15.62
CA LEU A 240 10.15 0.17 16.71
C LEU A 240 9.07 -0.66 17.44
N VAL A 241 8.20 -1.35 16.69
CA VAL A 241 7.15 -2.20 17.28
C VAL A 241 7.76 -3.37 18.05
N LEU A 242 8.82 -3.99 17.54
CA LEU A 242 9.54 -5.07 18.22
C LEU A 242 10.22 -4.56 19.49
N LEU A 243 10.89 -3.41 19.45
CA LEU A 243 11.51 -2.78 20.62
C LEU A 243 10.45 -2.43 21.67
N GLY A 244 9.31 -1.88 21.25
CA GLY A 244 8.17 -1.61 22.12
C GLY A 244 7.61 -2.88 22.76
N ALA A 245 7.45 -3.96 22.00
CA ALA A 245 7.00 -5.25 22.50
C ALA A 245 7.99 -5.86 23.52
N LEU A 246 9.30 -5.75 23.28
CA LEU A 246 10.34 -6.18 24.20
C LEU A 246 10.37 -5.33 25.48
N ALA A 247 10.17 -4.02 25.36
CA ALA A 247 10.05 -3.11 26.51
C ALA A 247 8.81 -3.48 27.35
N VAL A 248 7.64 -3.65 26.73
CA VAL A 248 6.43 -4.08 27.44
C VAL A 248 6.60 -5.45 28.09
N ARG A 249 7.27 -6.41 27.45
CA ARG A 249 7.59 -7.71 28.08
C ARG A 249 8.55 -7.59 29.27
N ARG A 250 9.44 -6.60 29.28
CA ARG A 250 10.32 -6.31 30.43
C ARG A 250 9.58 -5.61 31.57
N TRP A 251 8.62 -4.76 31.25
CA TRP A 251 7.83 -3.99 32.22
C TRP A 251 6.67 -4.78 32.80
N VAL A 252 6.02 -5.62 32.00
CA VAL A 252 5.03 -6.60 32.44
C VAL A 252 5.79 -7.85 32.88
N GLN A 253 6.35 -7.80 34.08
CA GLN A 253 6.74 -9.01 34.80
C GLN A 253 5.53 -9.97 34.80
N PRO A 254 5.71 -11.28 34.57
CA PRO A 254 4.62 -12.23 34.75
C PRO A 254 4.13 -12.07 36.18
N VAL A 255 2.89 -11.59 36.35
CA VAL A 255 2.22 -11.61 37.66
C VAL A 255 2.29 -13.06 38.12
N ALA A 256 3.11 -13.32 39.13
CA ALA A 256 3.30 -14.65 39.68
C ALA A 256 1.92 -15.24 39.94
N ALA A 257 1.63 -16.38 39.32
CA ALA A 257 0.37 -17.08 39.53
C ALA A 257 0.16 -17.27 41.04
N PRO A 258 -1.02 -16.97 41.61
CA PRO A 258 -1.27 -17.20 43.02
C PRO A 258 -1.04 -18.69 43.29
N ARG A 259 -0.11 -18.98 44.23
CA ARG A 259 0.12 -20.34 44.75
C ARG A 259 -1.25 -20.91 45.11
N ARG A 260 -1.66 -22.00 44.44
CA ARG A 260 -2.81 -22.81 44.87
C ARG A 260 -2.57 -23.13 46.35
N ALA A 261 -3.36 -22.51 47.21
CA ALA A 261 -3.44 -22.92 48.61
C ALA A 261 -3.93 -24.37 48.61
N ASP A 262 -3.14 -25.26 49.20
CA ASP A 262 -3.49 -26.64 49.47
C ASP A 262 -4.85 -26.67 50.19
N ARG A 263 -5.89 -27.11 49.49
CA ARG A 263 -7.14 -27.49 50.13
C ARG A 263 -6.91 -28.85 50.78
N PRO A 264 -7.06 -29.00 52.11
CA PRO A 264 -7.06 -30.33 52.71
C PRO A 264 -8.27 -31.11 52.19
N LEU A 265 -8.00 -32.32 51.68
CA LEU A 265 -8.99 -33.31 51.30
C LEU A 265 -9.90 -33.58 52.51
N ARG A 266 -11.16 -33.12 52.43
CA ARG A 266 -12.21 -33.62 53.32
C ARG A 266 -12.52 -35.05 52.94
N VAL A 267 -12.04 -35.98 53.76
CA VAL A 267 -12.53 -37.36 53.83
C VAL A 267 -13.97 -37.29 54.31
N ALA A 268 -14.92 -37.60 53.43
CA ALA A 268 -16.29 -37.89 53.83
C ALA A 268 -16.35 -39.32 54.35
N ARG A 269 -16.97 -39.46 55.52
CA ARG A 269 -17.32 -40.73 56.17
C ARG A 269 -18.37 -41.48 55.37
#